data_AF-A0A3M0KD41-F1
#
_entry.id   AF-A0A3M0KD41-F1
#
_cell.length_a   1.000
_cell.length_b   1.000
_cell.length_c   1.000
_cell.angle_alpha   90.00
_cell.angle_beta   90.00
_cell.angle_gamma   90.00
#
_symmetry.space_group_name_H-M   'P 1'
#
loop_
_entity.id
_entity.type
_entity.pdbx_description
1 polymer ?
#
loop_
_entity_poly.entity_id
_entity_poly.type
_entity_poly.pdbx_seq_one_letter_code
_entity_poly.pdbx_strand_id
1 'polypeptide(L)'
;MSEGTKRFHEANEDCITKGGTLAIPRNNEETNILRDYGKRSVPGVSEFWLGVTDMVSEGRFVDVNGMALQYFNWDRAQPNGGKRENCVFLSQSSQGKWVDEVCRTAKRYVCEFLIP
;
A
#
# COMPACT_ATOMS: atom_id res chain seq x y z
N MET A 1 -12.88 -0.59 -1.27
CA MET A 1 -12.00 -1.71 -1.64
C MET A 1 -12.10 -1.92 -3.15
N SER A 2 -11.03 -2.33 -3.83
CA SER A 2 -11.06 -2.63 -5.26
C SER A 2 -11.93 -3.85 -5.60
N GLU A 3 -12.58 -3.86 -6.78
CA GLU A 3 -13.38 -5.00 -7.28
C GLU A 3 -12.52 -6.13 -7.87
N GLY A 4 -11.29 -5.82 -8.30
CA GLY A 4 -10.29 -6.77 -8.79
C GLY A 4 -8.88 -6.46 -8.30
N THR A 5 -7.90 -7.24 -8.73
CA THR A 5 -6.48 -6.95 -8.52
C THR A 5 -5.94 -6.08 -9.66
N LYS A 6 -5.02 -5.16 -9.36
CA LYS A 6 -4.36 -4.29 -10.34
C LYS A 6 -2.87 -4.14 -10.01
N ARG A 7 -2.08 -3.75 -11.01
CA ARG A 7 -0.68 -3.33 -10.77
C ARG A 7 -0.66 -2.04 -9.98
N PHE A 8 0.48 -1.73 -9.35
CA PHE A 8 0.59 -0.55 -8.49
C PHE A 8 0.16 0.75 -9.20
N HIS A 9 0.67 0.99 -10.41
CA HIS A 9 0.35 2.19 -11.18
C HIS A 9 -1.14 2.27 -11.51
N GLU A 10 -1.71 1.18 -12.02
CA GLU A 10 -3.13 1.09 -12.38
C GLU A 10 -4.05 1.25 -11.15
N ALA A 11 -3.61 0.74 -10.00
CA ALA A 11 -4.32 0.89 -8.73
C ALA A 11 -4.28 2.34 -8.24
N ASN A 12 -3.13 3.01 -8.38
CA ASN A 12 -2.99 4.43 -8.05
C ASN A 12 -3.87 5.31 -8.94
N GLU A 13 -3.82 5.12 -10.25
CA GLU A 13 -4.67 5.84 -11.21
C GLU A 13 -6.16 5.63 -10.96
N ASP A 14 -6.55 4.41 -10.58
CA ASP A 14 -7.94 4.10 -10.24
C ASP A 14 -8.44 4.88 -9.02
N CYS A 15 -7.60 5.02 -7.99
CA CYS A 15 -7.94 5.82 -6.82
C CYS A 15 -7.98 7.32 -7.13
N ILE A 16 -7.01 7.81 -7.93
CA ILE A 16 -6.98 9.21 -8.37
C ILE A 16 -8.22 9.55 -9.20
N THR A 17 -8.63 8.68 -10.10
CA THR A 17 -9.84 8.86 -10.93
C THR A 17 -11.11 8.94 -10.08
N LYS A 18 -11.10 8.34 -8.88
CA LYS A 18 -12.20 8.41 -7.91
C LYS A 18 -12.12 9.63 -6.99
N GLY A 19 -11.08 10.47 -7.11
CA GLY A 19 -10.84 11.64 -6.26
C GLY A 19 -10.13 11.32 -4.94
N GLY A 20 -9.40 10.21 -4.86
CA GLY A 20 -8.62 9.83 -3.69
C GLY A 20 -7.21 9.38 -4.05
N THR A 21 -6.53 8.74 -3.10
CA THR A 21 -5.20 8.14 -3.31
C THR A 21 -5.20 6.70 -2.85
N LEU A 22 -4.16 5.94 -3.16
CA LEU A 22 -3.94 4.67 -2.45
C LEU A 22 -3.80 4.95 -0.95
N ALA A 23 -4.37 4.06 -0.13
CA ALA A 23 -4.33 4.21 1.32
C ALA A 23 -2.90 4.09 1.86
N ILE A 24 -2.59 4.93 2.84
CA ILE A 24 -1.29 4.93 3.51
C ILE A 24 -1.54 5.00 5.01
N PRO A 25 -1.35 3.90 5.78
CA PRO A 25 -1.54 3.96 7.21
C PRO A 25 -0.46 4.85 7.84
N ARG A 26 -0.88 5.87 8.59
CA ARG A 26 0.00 6.85 9.26
C ARG A 26 0.33 6.49 10.70
N ASN A 27 -0.33 5.47 11.25
CA ASN A 27 -0.09 4.96 12.59
C ASN A 27 -0.64 3.53 12.77
N ASN A 28 -0.46 2.95 13.95
CA ASN A 28 -0.93 1.61 14.28
C ASN A 28 -2.46 1.49 14.29
N GLU A 29 -3.19 2.56 14.65
CA GLU A 29 -4.65 2.56 14.68
C GLU A 29 -5.22 2.47 13.26
N GLU A 30 -4.73 3.32 12.35
CA GLU A 30 -5.09 3.28 10.93
C GLU A 30 -4.70 1.95 10.29
N THR A 31 -3.56 1.36 10.69
CA THR A 31 -3.19 0.01 10.24
C THR A 31 -4.25 -1.01 10.64
N ASN A 32 -4.74 -0.98 11.88
CA ASN A 32 -5.79 -1.89 12.35
C ASN A 32 -7.12 -1.66 11.62
N ILE A 33 -7.51 -0.40 11.41
CA ILE A 33 -8.72 -0.04 10.66
C ILE A 33 -8.64 -0.58 9.23
N LEU A 34 -7.52 -0.34 8.54
CA LEU A 34 -7.31 -0.82 7.18
C LEU A 34 -7.34 -2.35 7.09
N ARG A 35 -6.77 -3.03 8.09
CA ARG A 35 -6.81 -4.49 8.19
C ARG A 35 -8.24 -5.01 8.38
N ASP A 36 -8.99 -4.44 9.31
CA ASP A 36 -10.35 -4.88 9.58
C ASP A 36 -11.28 -4.59 8.40
N TYR A 37 -11.11 -3.44 7.75
CA TYR A 37 -11.79 -3.11 6.51
C TYR A 37 -11.48 -4.14 5.41
N GLY A 38 -10.20 -4.54 5.27
CA GLY A 38 -9.77 -5.54 4.31
C GLY A 38 -10.44 -6.90 4.52
N LYS A 39 -10.42 -7.41 5.76
CA LYS A 39 -11.03 -8.69 6.13
C LYS A 39 -12.54 -8.72 5.88
N ARG A 40 -13.23 -7.63 6.19
CA ARG A 40 -14.69 -7.51 6.01
C ARG A 40 -15.08 -7.36 4.55
N SER A 41 -14.29 -6.62 3.77
CA SER A 41 -14.64 -6.29 2.38
C SER A 41 -14.42 -7.46 1.43
N VAL A 42 -13.30 -8.20 1.57
CA VAL A 42 -13.01 -9.35 0.70
C VAL A 42 -12.40 -10.48 1.54
N PRO A 43 -13.22 -11.42 2.02
CA PRO A 43 -12.75 -12.58 2.76
C PRO A 43 -11.70 -13.37 1.95
N GLY A 44 -10.61 -13.77 2.60
CA GLY A 44 -9.53 -14.55 1.98
C GLY A 44 -8.47 -13.73 1.25
N VAL A 45 -8.62 -12.41 1.10
CA VAL A 45 -7.55 -11.54 0.59
C VAL A 45 -6.61 -11.14 1.73
N SER A 46 -5.32 -11.41 1.53
CA SER A 46 -4.28 -11.11 2.51
C SER A 46 -3.35 -9.96 2.14
N GLU A 47 -3.43 -9.39 0.93
CA GLU A 47 -2.44 -8.43 0.44
C GLU A 47 -3.08 -7.23 -0.24
N PHE A 48 -2.64 -6.02 0.14
CA PHE A 48 -3.17 -4.77 -0.39
C PHE A 48 -2.06 -3.79 -0.74
N TRP A 49 -2.11 -3.19 -1.94
CA TRP A 49 -1.21 -2.07 -2.25
C TRP A 49 -1.41 -0.91 -1.29
N LEU A 50 -0.29 -0.33 -0.85
CA LEU A 50 -0.24 0.95 -0.14
C LEU A 50 0.22 2.03 -1.11
N GLY A 51 -0.12 3.28 -0.82
CA GLY A 51 0.34 4.43 -1.61
C GLY A 51 1.81 4.80 -1.36
N VAL A 52 2.70 3.81 -1.28
CA VAL A 52 4.10 3.99 -0.89
C VAL A 52 5.04 3.38 -1.93
N THR A 53 6.05 4.16 -2.33
CA THR A 53 7.05 3.78 -3.34
C THR A 53 8.38 4.47 -3.09
N ASP A 54 9.48 3.85 -3.51
CA ASP A 54 10.81 4.44 -3.58
C ASP A 54 11.38 4.46 -5.01
N MET A 55 10.50 4.35 -6.02
CA MET A 55 10.86 4.25 -7.45
C MET A 55 11.73 5.42 -7.95
N VAL A 56 11.61 6.59 -7.32
CA VAL A 56 12.40 7.78 -7.67
C VAL A 56 13.80 7.73 -7.06
N SER A 57 13.93 7.22 -5.85
CA SER A 57 15.19 7.19 -5.09
C SER A 57 15.20 5.97 -4.19
N GLU A 58 15.96 4.97 -4.61
CA GLU A 58 16.19 3.72 -3.88
C GLU A 58 16.42 3.93 -2.37
N GLY A 59 15.65 3.24 -1.55
CA GLY A 59 15.73 3.32 -0.08
C GLY A 59 15.08 4.57 0.53
N ARG A 60 14.52 5.47 -0.29
CA ARG A 60 13.74 6.62 0.16
C ARG A 60 12.27 6.47 -0.25
N PHE A 61 11.53 5.85 0.65
CA PHE A 61 10.08 5.65 0.51
C PHE A 61 9.31 6.96 0.72
N VAL A 62 8.49 7.29 -0.27
CA VAL A 62 7.59 8.44 -0.30
C VAL A 62 6.17 7.99 -0.61
N ASP A 63 5.21 8.85 -0.36
CA ASP A 63 3.86 8.64 -0.86
C ASP A 63 3.78 8.82 -2.39
N VAL A 64 2.62 8.48 -2.97
CA VAL A 64 2.34 8.68 -4.40
C VAL A 64 2.38 10.15 -4.87
N ASN A 65 2.42 11.11 -3.95
CA ASN A 65 2.59 12.54 -4.22
C ASN A 65 4.04 13.03 -4.01
N GLY A 66 4.97 12.14 -3.65
CA GLY A 66 6.38 12.46 -3.37
C GLY A 66 6.64 13.03 -1.97
N MET A 67 5.66 13.00 -1.07
CA MET A 67 5.83 13.43 0.33
C MET A 67 6.53 12.36 1.16
N ALA A 68 7.41 12.79 2.06
CA ALA A 68 8.10 11.88 2.97
C ALA A 68 7.13 11.30 4.00
N LEU A 69 7.25 10.01 4.25
CA LEU A 69 6.46 9.31 5.26
C LEU A 69 7.05 9.49 6.66
N GLN A 70 6.18 9.56 7.65
CA GLN A 70 6.55 9.66 9.07
C GLN A 70 6.42 8.34 9.83
N TYR A 71 5.68 7.38 9.25
CA TYR A 71 5.39 6.09 9.83
C TYR A 71 5.76 4.98 8.85
N PHE A 72 6.36 3.94 9.40
CA PHE A 72 6.76 2.74 8.67
C PHE A 72 6.43 1.53 9.51
N ASN A 73 5.87 0.49 8.89
CA ASN A 73 5.51 -0.75 9.58
C ASN A 73 6.08 -1.98 8.88
N TRP A 74 7.36 -1.93 8.50
CA TRP A 74 8.06 -3.01 7.79
C TRP A 74 7.98 -4.36 8.50
N ASP A 75 7.79 -5.42 7.72
CA ASP A 75 7.96 -6.79 8.18
C ASP A 75 9.45 -7.07 8.49
N ARG A 76 9.72 -8.18 9.18
CA ARG A 76 11.08 -8.54 9.54
C ARG A 76 11.93 -8.74 8.29
N ALA A 77 13.09 -8.08 8.25
CA ALA A 77 14.03 -8.09 7.13
C ALA A 77 13.50 -7.42 5.84
N GLN A 78 12.54 -6.50 5.96
CA GLN A 78 12.12 -5.60 4.88
C GLN A 78 12.57 -4.16 5.14
N PRO A 79 12.74 -3.33 4.09
CA PRO A 79 12.69 -3.70 2.66
C PRO A 79 13.95 -4.46 2.19
N ASN A 80 13.82 -5.41 1.25
CA ASN A 80 14.93 -6.26 0.79
C ASN A 80 15.10 -6.38 -0.73
N GLY A 81 14.19 -5.84 -1.51
CA GLY A 81 14.15 -6.05 -2.95
C GLY A 81 15.02 -5.11 -3.77
N GLY A 82 15.58 -4.08 -3.14
CA GLY A 82 16.44 -3.11 -3.80
C GLY A 82 15.73 -2.43 -4.98
N LYS A 83 16.50 -2.09 -6.02
CA LYS A 83 16.02 -1.43 -7.27
C LYS A 83 14.94 -2.16 -8.07
N ARG A 84 14.59 -3.40 -7.69
CA ARG A 84 13.61 -4.21 -8.41
C ARG A 84 12.21 -4.11 -7.80
N GLU A 85 12.10 -3.83 -6.51
CA GLU A 85 10.86 -3.93 -5.74
C GLU A 85 10.52 -2.57 -5.14
N ASN A 86 10.00 -1.68 -5.98
CA ASN A 86 9.87 -0.28 -5.57
C ASN A 86 8.47 0.08 -5.05
N CYS A 87 7.61 -0.91 -4.78
CA CYS A 87 6.20 -0.70 -4.43
C CYS A 87 5.83 -1.50 -3.20
N VAL A 88 5.07 -0.89 -2.29
CA VAL A 88 4.81 -1.48 -0.97
C VAL A 88 3.39 -1.99 -0.87
N PHE A 89 3.24 -3.19 -0.32
CA PHE A 89 1.94 -3.73 0.06
C PHE A 89 1.87 -4.04 1.56
N LEU A 90 0.65 -4.06 2.08
CA LEU A 90 0.32 -4.49 3.43
C LEU A 90 -0.11 -5.95 3.42
N SER A 91 0.51 -6.76 4.28
CA SER A 91 0.19 -8.18 4.47
C SER A 91 -0.67 -8.39 5.71
N GLN A 92 -1.89 -8.89 5.53
CA GLN A 92 -2.78 -9.29 6.62
C GLN A 92 -2.22 -10.45 7.44
N SER A 93 -1.56 -11.39 6.75
CA SER A 93 -0.93 -12.57 7.33
C SER A 93 0.23 -12.16 8.25
N SER A 94 0.98 -11.14 7.86
CA SER A 94 2.01 -10.50 8.69
C SER A 94 1.44 -9.41 9.60
N GLN A 95 0.19 -9.51 10.06
CA GLN A 95 -0.41 -8.55 11.00
C GLN A 95 -0.43 -7.07 10.55
N GLY A 96 -0.50 -6.81 9.25
CA GLY A 96 -0.49 -5.46 8.68
C GLY A 96 0.90 -4.88 8.42
N LYS A 97 1.93 -5.73 8.49
CA LYS A 97 3.29 -5.33 8.17
C LYS A 97 3.47 -5.09 6.67
N TRP A 98 4.43 -4.23 6.36
CA TRP A 98 4.71 -3.76 5.02
C TRP A 98 5.81 -4.59 4.38
N VAL A 99 5.67 -4.83 3.09
CA VAL A 99 6.60 -5.59 2.26
C VAL A 99 6.75 -4.84 0.94
N ASP A 100 7.98 -4.60 0.51
CA ASP A 100 8.31 -4.14 -0.82
C ASP A 100 8.21 -5.29 -1.82
N GLU A 101 7.72 -4.99 -3.03
CA GLU A 101 7.42 -5.98 -4.06
C GLU A 101 7.56 -5.34 -5.45
N VAL A 102 7.74 -6.20 -6.45
CA VAL A 102 7.72 -5.76 -7.85
C VAL A 102 6.37 -5.11 -8.20
N CYS A 103 6.41 -3.82 -8.56
CA CYS A 103 5.24 -2.99 -8.91
C CYS A 103 4.32 -3.57 -10.00
N ARG A 104 4.83 -4.52 -10.80
CA ARG A 104 4.10 -5.21 -11.89
C ARG A 104 3.22 -6.36 -11.40
N THR A 105 3.32 -6.76 -10.14
CA THR A 105 2.41 -7.76 -9.55
C THR A 105 1.01 -7.17 -9.42
N ALA A 106 -0.01 -8.01 -9.54
CA ALA A 106 -1.40 -7.58 -9.39
C ALA A 106 -1.90 -7.90 -7.99
N LYS A 107 -2.29 -6.89 -7.21
CA LYS A 107 -2.82 -7.05 -5.86
C LYS A 107 -4.12 -6.25 -5.67
N ARG A 108 -4.88 -6.57 -4.61
CA ARG A 108 -6.02 -5.73 -4.21
C ARG A 108 -5.50 -4.40 -3.67
N TYR A 109 -6.38 -3.41 -3.58
CA TYR A 109 -6.00 -2.09 -3.08
C TYR A 109 -7.18 -1.39 -2.44
N VAL A 110 -6.87 -0.46 -1.55
CA VAL A 110 -7.85 0.40 -0.88
C VAL A 110 -7.53 1.84 -1.23
N CYS A 111 -8.55 2.57 -1.68
CA CYS A 111 -8.45 4.01 -1.87
C CYS A 111 -8.80 4.72 -0.57
N GLU A 112 -8.02 5.73 -0.21
CA GLU A 112 -8.29 6.67 0.85
C GLU A 112 -8.81 7.97 0.24
N PHE A 113 -9.85 8.54 0.84
CA PHE A 113 -10.42 9.81 0.45
C PHE A 113 -10.24 10.78 1.61
N LEU A 114 -9.41 11.79 1.41
CA LEU A 114 -9.24 12.86 2.39
C LEU A 114 -10.47 13.77 2.28
N ILE A 115 -11.26 13.83 3.36
CA ILE A 115 -12.36 14.79 3.46
C ILE A 115 -11.74 16.16 3.76
N PRO A 116 -11.95 17.18 2.92
CA PRO A 116 -11.48 18.55 3.16
C PRO A 116 -12.12 19.22 4.36
#